data_AF-A0A9D1EAU6-F1
#
_entry.id   AF-A0A9D1EAU6-F1
#
_cell.length_a   1.000
_cell.length_b   1.000
_cell.length_c   1.000
_cell.angle_alpha   90.00
_cell.angle_beta   90.00
_cell.angle_gamma   90.00
#
_symmetry.space_group_name_H-M   'P 1'
#
loop_
_entity.id
_entity.type
_entity.pdbx_description
1 polymer ?
#
loop_
_entity_poly.entity_id
_entity_poly.type
_entity_poly.pdbx_seq_one_letter_code
_entity_poly.pdbx_strand_id
1 'polypeptide(L)'
;GNVISPAKAGRAAGSAILFAGLLFAVLYEILLGVFGRVTVSELEFPAVSLMSMVTLPGGFLHRQDALMVGVWFFTLFALICSSMYYSCQCMEKFRGKSVLWCEIPVKKWILLLCGVLVYAVSYGCYLHPETFAALLERFFWYLTPVYLLIPFLRRLLTSRRGRKRAKGALAAGILCLCVGLNFSGCSVVELEDRSFPMLIALDEAEDGCRLIYKFQDLSEVTSGDSKKNGGSEQDVSGGSFYEAMERYQEENGKYMDLNHVKVILLGRAFLENDRLYEDFLTVLADSPEISKNILVFVTEDAKALTDLGDEMEENLGTYLEGMLQGNPDMSDRHQVTLGTILNDWQDGRRNLLVPHLSAEEKLPVIDGCYVISGGTPAGEISEEAGELAGIFQGKTKVLRENLSDRCHVAVEDLAVTYEFQRTDRILCRVKVTGKASQEGSARVSEERLEQYVKERLEETVGACLRERRLDLTDSFDRLSLFDRELAVEYQGRMQDWQESLVLDFDVDLDLVE
;
A
#
# COMPACT_ATOMS: atom_id res chain seq x y z
N GLY A 1 44.68 -2.19 20.65
CA GLY A 1 43.26 -2.20 20.25
C GLY A 1 42.49 -1.31 21.20
N ASN A 2 41.68 -0.39 20.67
CA ASN A 2 41.03 0.72 21.40
C ASN A 2 40.38 0.31 22.72
N VAL A 3 40.95 0.74 23.85
CA VAL A 3 40.31 0.66 25.16
C VAL A 3 39.30 1.81 25.25
N ILE A 4 38.09 1.60 24.74
CA ILE A 4 37.00 2.55 24.88
C ILE A 4 36.65 2.65 26.37
N SER A 5 36.78 3.84 26.95
CA SER A 5 36.41 4.07 28.36
C SER A 5 34.93 3.69 28.58
N PRO A 6 34.56 3.03 29.69
CA PRO A 6 33.18 2.59 29.95
C PRO A 6 32.15 3.72 29.85
N ALA A 7 32.54 4.95 30.22
CA ALA A 7 31.70 6.14 30.13
C ALA A 7 31.45 6.63 28.69
N LYS A 8 32.40 6.40 27.77
CA LYS A 8 32.21 6.68 26.33
C LYS A 8 31.32 5.62 25.68
N ALA A 9 31.52 4.34 26.04
CA ALA A 9 30.66 3.25 25.58
C ALA A 9 29.20 3.42 26.05
N GLY A 10 29.00 3.81 27.31
CA GLY A 10 27.66 4.08 27.85
C GLY A 10 26.96 5.27 27.16
N ARG A 11 27.69 6.34 26.86
CA ARG A 11 27.15 7.48 26.09
C ARG A 11 26.79 7.09 24.67
N ALA A 12 27.67 6.36 23.97
CA ALA A 12 27.40 5.87 22.62
C ALA A 12 26.15 4.96 22.57
N ALA A 13 26.01 4.04 23.53
CA ALA A 13 24.82 3.19 23.64
C ALA A 13 23.54 4.00 23.91
N GLY A 14 23.60 4.98 24.80
CA GLY A 14 22.45 5.87 25.06
C GLY A 14 22.04 6.68 23.84
N SER A 15 23.00 7.25 23.11
CA SER A 15 22.74 7.97 21.86
C SER A 15 22.16 7.06 20.78
N ALA A 16 22.63 5.82 20.65
CA ALA A 16 22.09 4.85 19.70
C ALA A 16 20.63 4.49 20.00
N ILE A 17 20.29 4.25 21.28
CA ILE A 17 18.91 3.95 21.69
C ILE A 17 17.99 5.15 21.41
N LEU A 18 18.43 6.37 21.72
CA LEU A 18 17.64 7.58 21.49
C LEU A 18 17.41 7.83 19.99
N PHE A 19 18.45 7.64 19.18
CA PHE A 19 18.35 7.75 17.72
C PHE A 19 17.40 6.70 17.13
N ALA A 20 17.53 5.44 17.54
CA ALA A 20 16.64 4.37 17.08
C ALA A 20 15.19 4.60 17.54
N GLY A 21 14.98 5.03 18.79
CA GLY A 21 13.66 5.37 19.31
C GLY A 21 13.00 6.52 18.57
N LEU A 22 13.76 7.56 18.22
CA LEU A 22 13.26 8.66 17.40
C LEU A 22 12.88 8.19 15.99
N LEU A 23 13.73 7.36 15.35
CA LEU A 23 13.43 6.79 14.04
C LEU A 23 12.13 5.97 14.04
N PHE A 24 11.94 5.11 15.04
CA PHE A 24 10.70 4.33 15.16
C PHE A 24 9.47 5.20 15.43
N ALA A 25 9.60 6.25 16.24
CA ALA A 25 8.51 7.20 16.47
C ALA A 25 8.12 7.92 15.17
N VAL A 26 9.11 8.41 14.40
CA VAL A 26 8.86 9.06 13.10
C VAL A 26 8.21 8.09 12.12
N LEU A 27 8.71 6.86 12.02
CA LEU A 27 8.10 5.84 11.16
C LEU A 27 6.66 5.55 11.56
N TYR A 28 6.37 5.45 12.86
CA TYR A 28 5.01 5.23 13.35
C TYR A 28 4.06 6.37 13.01
N GLU A 29 4.50 7.63 13.15
CA GLU A 29 3.69 8.79 12.75
C GLU A 29 3.43 8.82 11.24
N ILE A 30 4.42 8.45 10.41
CA ILE A 30 4.23 8.33 8.96
C ILE A 30 3.20 7.23 8.64
N LEU A 31 3.30 6.07 9.30
CA LEU A 31 2.35 4.97 9.12
C LEU A 31 0.93 5.39 9.49
N LEU A 32 0.75 6.06 10.64
CA LEU A 32 -0.55 6.59 11.04
C LEU A 32 -1.08 7.66 10.08
N GLY A 33 -0.20 8.49 9.53
CA GLY A 33 -0.57 9.53 8.57
C GLY A 33 -1.01 8.97 7.21
N VAL A 34 -0.37 7.90 6.73
CA VAL A 34 -0.65 7.30 5.42
C VAL A 34 -1.82 6.32 5.49
N PHE A 35 -1.83 5.44 6.49
CA PHE A 35 -2.79 4.34 6.58
C PHE A 35 -3.98 4.63 7.50
N GLY A 36 -3.90 5.64 8.37
CA GLY A 36 -4.89 5.81 9.43
C GLY A 36 -4.67 4.86 10.60
N ARG A 37 -5.58 4.90 11.59
CA ARG A 37 -5.43 4.12 12.85
C ARG A 37 -5.93 2.70 12.71
N VAL A 38 -7.02 2.51 11.98
CA VAL A 38 -7.70 1.21 11.84
C VAL A 38 -6.81 0.30 11.00
N THR A 39 -6.46 0.75 9.80
CA THR A 39 -5.61 0.01 8.86
C THR A 39 -4.26 -0.42 9.45
N VAL A 40 -3.57 0.47 10.20
CA VAL A 40 -2.29 0.11 10.84
C VAL A 40 -2.43 -1.00 11.88
N SER A 41 -3.59 -1.15 12.51
CA SER A 41 -3.83 -2.19 13.51
C SER A 41 -4.18 -3.55 12.90
N GLU A 42 -4.63 -3.57 11.65
CA GLU A 42 -4.99 -4.79 10.92
C GLU A 42 -3.84 -5.32 10.06
N LEU A 43 -2.98 -4.44 9.56
CA LEU A 43 -1.80 -4.84 8.78
C LEU A 43 -0.76 -5.59 9.63
N GLU A 44 -0.43 -6.83 9.23
CA GLU A 44 0.63 -7.62 9.88
C GLU A 44 2.02 -6.97 9.73
N PHE A 45 2.29 -6.37 8.55
CA PHE A 45 3.56 -5.69 8.24
C PHE A 45 3.34 -4.28 7.66
N PRO A 46 2.99 -3.27 8.50
CA PRO A 46 2.66 -1.92 8.02
C PRO A 46 3.83 -1.22 7.32
N ALA A 47 5.06 -1.37 7.83
CA ALA A 47 6.25 -0.74 7.25
C ALA A 47 6.60 -1.30 5.86
N VAL A 48 6.38 -2.60 5.62
CA VAL A 48 6.57 -3.23 4.32
C VAL A 48 5.48 -2.75 3.36
N SER A 49 4.22 -2.72 3.83
CA SER A 49 3.09 -2.20 3.06
C SER A 49 3.32 -0.75 2.62
N LEU A 50 3.83 0.11 3.50
CA LEU A 50 4.15 1.50 3.17
C LEU A 50 5.16 1.58 2.01
N MET A 51 6.24 0.81 2.10
CA MET A 51 7.27 0.80 1.07
C MET A 51 6.75 0.31 -0.28
N SER A 52 5.80 -0.61 -0.29
CA SER A 52 5.17 -1.05 -1.54
C SER A 52 4.30 0.02 -2.20
N MET A 53 3.86 1.04 -1.47
CA MET A 53 3.02 2.14 -1.98
C MET A 53 3.79 3.40 -2.35
N VAL A 54 5.00 3.61 -1.81
CA VAL A 54 5.76 4.85 -2.04
C VAL A 54 6.38 4.85 -3.44
N THR A 55 5.91 5.75 -4.29
CA THR A 55 6.53 6.08 -5.58
C THR A 55 7.48 7.26 -5.38
N LEU A 56 8.78 7.10 -5.71
CA LEU A 56 9.71 8.23 -5.66
C LEU A 56 9.59 9.03 -6.96
N PRO A 57 9.36 10.34 -6.90
CA PRO A 57 9.29 11.18 -8.09
C PRO A 57 10.64 11.14 -8.82
N GLY A 58 10.62 10.81 -10.12
CA GLY A 58 11.80 10.77 -10.98
C GLY A 58 12.13 9.41 -11.64
N GLY A 59 11.31 8.37 -11.45
CA GLY A 59 11.35 7.13 -12.25
C GLY A 59 12.62 6.26 -12.14
N PHE A 60 13.61 6.65 -11.34
CA PHE A 60 14.90 5.96 -11.29
C PHE A 60 14.86 4.63 -10.50
N LEU A 61 13.88 4.44 -9.60
CA LEU A 61 13.71 3.22 -8.80
C LEU A 61 12.24 2.78 -8.79
N HIS A 62 11.86 1.93 -9.75
CA HIS A 62 10.54 1.27 -9.79
C HIS A 62 10.43 0.10 -8.80
N ARG A 63 11.56 -0.43 -8.29
CA ARG A 63 11.63 -1.51 -7.28
C ARG A 63 12.45 -1.09 -6.05
N GLN A 64 11.87 -0.23 -5.21
CA GLN A 64 12.50 0.26 -3.98
C GLN A 64 12.45 -0.76 -2.84
N ASP A 65 11.42 -1.62 -2.87
CA ASP A 65 11.29 -2.84 -2.08
C ASP A 65 12.57 -3.70 -2.13
N ALA A 66 13.15 -3.91 -3.32
CA ALA A 66 14.37 -4.70 -3.50
C ALA A 66 15.59 -4.07 -2.81
N LEU A 67 15.72 -2.73 -2.84
CA LEU A 67 16.82 -2.03 -2.17
C LEU A 67 16.70 -2.15 -0.64
N MET A 68 15.48 -2.03 -0.12
CA MET A 68 15.18 -2.20 1.30
C MET A 68 15.47 -3.63 1.76
N VAL A 69 15.02 -4.65 1.02
CA VAL A 69 15.34 -6.06 1.26
C VAL A 69 16.86 -6.29 1.24
N GLY A 70 17.59 -5.63 0.33
CA GLY A 70 19.05 -5.64 0.31
C GLY A 70 19.67 -5.12 1.61
N VAL A 71 19.23 -3.94 2.08
CA VAL A 71 19.70 -3.35 3.35
C VAL A 71 19.34 -4.27 4.54
N TRP A 72 18.14 -4.83 4.56
CA TRP A 72 17.71 -5.77 5.60
C TRP A 72 18.52 -7.06 5.59
N PHE A 73 18.82 -7.60 4.41
CA PHE A 73 19.68 -8.78 4.28
C PHE A 73 21.07 -8.52 4.86
N PHE A 74 21.71 -7.40 4.51
CA PHE A 74 23.03 -7.06 5.05
C PHE A 74 23.01 -6.78 6.55
N THR A 75 21.96 -6.14 7.06
CA THR A 75 21.81 -5.86 8.50
C THR A 75 21.52 -7.13 9.31
N LEU A 76 20.66 -8.03 8.82
CA LEU A 76 20.44 -9.35 9.41
C LEU A 76 21.72 -10.18 9.40
N PHE A 77 22.44 -10.22 8.28
CA PHE A 77 23.72 -10.91 8.20
C PHE A 77 24.76 -10.34 9.19
N ALA A 78 24.86 -9.02 9.29
CA ALA A 78 25.72 -8.35 10.26
C ALA A 78 25.30 -8.64 11.71
N LEU A 79 23.99 -8.71 12.00
CA LEU A 79 23.45 -9.06 13.31
C LEU A 79 23.78 -10.50 13.68
N ILE A 80 23.61 -11.46 12.76
CA ILE A 80 23.97 -12.87 12.94
C ILE A 80 25.48 -13.00 13.18
N CYS A 81 26.31 -12.36 12.35
CA CYS A 81 27.76 -12.39 12.52
C CYS A 81 28.21 -11.79 13.87
N SER A 82 27.62 -10.66 14.25
CA SER A 82 27.94 -9.97 15.51
C SER A 82 27.48 -10.77 16.72
N SER A 83 26.26 -11.30 16.70
CA SER A 83 25.72 -12.13 17.78
C SER A 83 26.52 -13.42 17.95
N MET A 84 26.94 -14.07 16.85
CA MET A 84 27.84 -15.23 16.89
C MET A 84 29.20 -14.86 17.49
N TYR A 85 29.79 -13.73 17.08
CA TYR A 85 31.05 -13.23 17.63
C TYR A 85 30.97 -12.95 19.14
N TYR A 86 29.93 -12.25 19.60
CA TYR A 86 29.74 -11.97 21.02
C TYR A 86 29.41 -13.23 21.84
N SER A 87 28.70 -14.19 21.25
CA SER A 87 28.43 -15.50 21.88
C SER A 87 29.71 -16.28 22.09
N CYS A 88 30.58 -16.33 21.07
CA CYS A 88 31.92 -16.91 21.20
C CYS A 88 32.73 -16.22 22.30
N GLN A 89 32.80 -14.87 22.32
CA GLN A 89 33.51 -14.15 23.38
C GLN A 89 32.97 -14.42 24.79
N CYS A 90 31.65 -14.53 24.94
CA CYS A 90 31.04 -14.87 26.23
C CYS A 90 31.43 -16.28 26.67
N MET A 91 31.43 -17.23 25.74
CA MET A 91 31.83 -18.61 26.01
C MET A 91 33.32 -18.73 26.36
N GLU A 92 34.18 -17.93 25.74
CA GLU A 92 35.61 -17.83 26.08
C GLU A 92 35.85 -17.32 27.50
N LYS A 93 35.12 -16.27 27.91
CA LYS A 93 35.16 -15.75 29.28
C LYS A 93 34.64 -16.76 30.30
N PHE A 94 33.73 -17.65 29.91
CA PHE A 94 33.18 -18.69 30.76
C PHE A 94 34.14 -19.88 30.92
N ARG A 95 34.72 -20.37 29.81
CA ARG A 95 35.64 -21.52 29.80
C ARG A 95 37.07 -21.19 30.23
N GLY A 96 37.45 -19.91 30.25
CA GLY A 96 38.81 -19.46 30.62
C GLY A 96 39.90 -19.88 29.62
N LYS A 97 39.51 -20.45 28.48
CA LYS A 97 40.35 -20.79 27.32
C LYS A 97 39.62 -20.29 26.07
N SER A 98 40.39 -19.84 25.08
CA SER A 98 39.77 -19.43 23.81
C SER A 98 39.14 -20.64 23.13
N VAL A 99 37.86 -20.51 22.80
CA VAL A 99 37.06 -21.46 22.02
C VAL A 99 37.62 -21.53 20.60
N LEU A 100 38.16 -20.42 20.09
CA LEU A 100 38.83 -20.34 18.81
C LEU A 100 40.19 -21.09 18.77
N TRP A 101 40.79 -21.41 19.91
CA TRP A 101 42.09 -22.10 20.01
C TRP A 101 42.02 -23.50 20.63
N CYS A 102 40.82 -24.07 20.81
CA CYS A 102 40.67 -25.47 21.21
C CYS A 102 41.18 -26.41 20.10
N GLU A 103 41.88 -27.48 20.47
CA GLU A 103 42.37 -28.48 19.51
C GLU A 103 41.24 -29.00 18.60
N ILE A 104 41.60 -29.21 17.32
CA ILE A 104 40.72 -29.54 16.18
C ILE A 104 39.64 -30.62 16.48
N PRO A 105 39.87 -31.71 17.25
CA PRO A 105 38.84 -32.72 17.45
C PRO A 105 37.62 -32.21 18.24
N VAL A 106 37.80 -31.37 19.27
CA VAL A 106 36.67 -30.87 20.10
C VAL A 106 35.84 -29.84 19.34
N LYS A 107 36.47 -29.06 18.45
CA LYS A 107 35.76 -28.12 17.57
C LYS A 107 34.79 -28.83 16.63
N LYS A 108 35.20 -29.95 16.03
CA LYS A 108 34.33 -30.72 15.11
C LYS A 108 33.06 -31.21 15.81
N TRP A 109 33.18 -31.77 17.01
CA TRP A 109 32.03 -32.25 17.78
C TRP A 109 31.11 -31.12 18.27
N ILE A 110 31.66 -29.97 18.67
CA ILE A 110 30.86 -28.80 19.06
C ILE A 110 30.12 -28.22 17.84
N LEU A 111 30.80 -28.07 16.70
CA LEU A 111 30.18 -27.61 15.45
C LEU A 111 29.10 -28.57 14.97
N LEU A 112 29.33 -29.87 15.06
CA LEU A 112 28.37 -30.90 14.66
C LEU A 112 27.16 -30.92 15.60
N LEU A 113 27.36 -30.77 16.92
CA LEU A 113 26.27 -30.61 17.89
C LEU A 113 25.44 -29.36 17.59
N CYS A 114 26.08 -28.22 17.35
CA CYS A 114 25.39 -26.99 16.98
C CYS A 114 24.64 -27.14 15.65
N GLY A 115 25.23 -27.78 14.64
CA GLY A 115 24.58 -28.05 13.36
C GLY A 115 23.36 -28.94 13.50
N VAL A 116 23.43 -30.00 14.31
CA VAL A 116 22.29 -30.87 14.62
C VAL A 116 21.20 -30.12 15.40
N LEU A 117 21.58 -29.26 16.34
CA LEU A 117 20.64 -28.43 17.09
C LEU A 117 19.91 -27.43 16.17
N VAL A 118 20.66 -26.76 15.28
CA VAL A 118 20.09 -25.86 14.28
C VAL A 118 19.16 -26.63 13.34
N TYR A 119 19.59 -27.78 12.81
CA TYR A 119 18.74 -28.61 11.95
C TYR A 119 17.47 -29.11 12.66
N ALA A 120 17.57 -29.55 13.91
CA ALA A 120 16.41 -30.00 14.68
C ALA A 120 15.42 -28.86 14.97
N VAL A 121 15.93 -27.65 15.26
CA VAL A 121 15.10 -26.46 15.41
C VAL A 121 14.45 -26.11 14.07
N SER A 122 15.21 -25.98 12.99
CA SER A 122 14.69 -25.66 11.65
C SER A 122 13.69 -26.69 11.12
N TYR A 123 13.90 -27.99 11.38
CA TYR A 123 12.95 -29.06 11.04
C TYR A 123 11.66 -28.97 11.87
N GLY A 124 11.78 -28.59 13.15
CA GLY A 124 10.62 -28.27 13.99
C GLY A 124 9.85 -27.05 13.49
N CYS A 125 10.53 -26.00 13.02
CA CYS A 125 9.91 -24.84 12.38
C CYS A 125 9.16 -25.23 11.11
N TYR A 126 9.73 -26.13 10.31
CA TYR A 126 9.14 -26.59 9.05
C TYR A 126 7.85 -27.40 9.27
N LEU A 127 7.83 -28.28 10.28
CA LEU A 127 6.66 -29.13 10.55
C LEU A 127 5.48 -28.35 11.16
N HIS A 128 5.75 -27.28 11.92
CA HIS A 128 4.72 -26.52 12.62
C HIS A 128 4.97 -25.00 12.57
N PRO A 129 4.84 -24.38 11.38
CA PRO A 129 5.13 -22.96 11.17
C PRO A 129 4.32 -22.05 12.11
N GLU A 130 3.01 -22.29 12.26
CA GLU A 130 2.12 -21.52 13.14
C GLU A 130 2.55 -21.53 14.61
N THR A 131 2.87 -22.72 15.14
CA THR A 131 3.28 -22.84 16.55
C THR A 131 4.64 -22.21 16.81
N PHE A 132 5.52 -22.22 15.80
CA PHE A 132 6.84 -21.62 15.90
C PHE A 132 6.76 -20.09 15.84
N ALA A 133 5.93 -19.53 14.97
CA ALA A 133 5.65 -18.10 14.90
C ALA A 133 5.13 -17.58 16.25
N ALA A 134 4.13 -18.25 16.84
CA ALA A 134 3.60 -17.89 18.16
C ALA A 134 4.64 -18.04 19.29
N LEU A 135 5.55 -19.01 19.18
CA LEU A 135 6.63 -19.20 20.15
C LEU A 135 7.69 -18.09 20.04
N LEU A 136 8.04 -17.69 18.82
CA LEU A 136 8.93 -16.57 18.51
C LEU A 136 8.34 -15.24 18.98
N GLU A 137 7.06 -14.99 18.72
CA GLU A 137 6.36 -13.78 19.14
C GLU A 137 6.35 -13.66 20.68
N ARG A 138 5.95 -14.73 21.37
CA ARG A 138 6.05 -14.81 22.84
C ARG A 138 7.49 -14.62 23.30
N PHE A 139 8.45 -15.26 22.63
CA PHE A 139 9.86 -15.11 22.95
C PHE A 139 10.28 -13.64 22.86
N PHE A 140 10.01 -12.93 21.77
CA PHE A 140 10.32 -11.50 21.66
C PHE A 140 9.60 -10.65 22.72
N TRP A 141 8.33 -10.92 23.01
CA TRP A 141 7.56 -10.19 24.03
C TRP A 141 8.12 -10.35 25.45
N TYR A 142 8.59 -11.54 25.83
CA TYR A 142 9.16 -11.77 27.17
C TYR A 142 10.64 -11.39 27.26
N LEU A 143 11.39 -11.60 26.19
CA LEU A 143 12.83 -11.47 26.16
C LEU A 143 13.27 -10.01 25.98
N THR A 144 12.57 -9.23 25.16
CA THR A 144 12.87 -7.80 24.93
C THR A 144 12.83 -6.98 26.22
N PRO A 145 11.77 -7.03 27.06
CA PRO A 145 11.78 -6.34 28.34
C PRO A 145 12.85 -6.90 29.27
N VAL A 146 13.16 -8.20 29.23
CA VAL A 146 14.26 -8.79 30.02
C VAL A 146 15.63 -8.24 29.57
N TYR A 147 15.91 -8.12 28.27
CA TYR A 147 17.15 -7.52 27.75
C TYR A 147 17.29 -6.04 28.12
N LEU A 148 16.19 -5.27 28.14
CA LEU A 148 16.18 -3.87 28.56
C LEU A 148 16.28 -3.72 30.09
N LEU A 149 15.69 -4.65 30.84
CA LEU A 149 15.72 -4.66 32.31
C LEU A 149 17.05 -5.16 32.86
N ILE A 150 17.77 -6.07 32.18
CA ILE A 150 19.08 -6.58 32.63
C ILE A 150 20.11 -5.47 32.90
N PRO A 151 20.33 -4.46 32.03
CA PRO A 151 21.25 -3.35 32.33
C PRO A 151 20.73 -2.45 33.45
N PHE A 152 19.40 -2.25 33.58
CA PHE A 152 18.79 -1.46 34.67
C PHE A 152 18.91 -2.16 36.03
N LEU A 153 18.56 -3.45 36.08
CA LEU A 153 18.76 -4.35 37.22
C LEU A 153 20.23 -4.48 37.58
N ARG A 154 21.14 -4.53 36.59
CA ARG A 154 22.58 -4.54 36.85
C ARG A 154 23.03 -3.22 37.46
N ARG A 155 22.51 -2.06 37.04
CA ARG A 155 22.79 -0.75 37.65
C ARG A 155 22.31 -0.70 39.11
N LEU A 156 21.10 -1.21 39.39
CA LEU A 156 20.55 -1.34 40.75
C LEU A 156 21.36 -2.32 41.62
N LEU A 157 21.73 -3.48 41.07
CA LEU A 157 22.43 -4.55 41.77
C LEU A 157 23.94 -4.29 41.92
N THR A 158 24.55 -3.43 41.09
CA THR A 158 25.96 -3.04 41.24
C THR A 158 26.22 -2.13 42.44
N SER A 159 25.17 -1.66 43.14
CA SER A 159 25.30 -1.06 44.48
C SER A 159 25.72 -2.10 45.54
N ARG A 160 25.55 -3.41 45.30
CA ARG A 160 25.99 -4.47 46.22
C ARG A 160 26.99 -5.43 45.58
N ARG A 161 28.25 -5.32 46.01
CA ARG A 161 29.38 -6.18 45.64
C ARG A 161 29.07 -7.66 45.91
N GLY A 162 29.34 -8.52 44.92
CA GLY A 162 29.74 -9.91 45.14
C GLY A 162 28.76 -10.99 44.67
N ARG A 163 28.78 -11.33 43.37
CA ARG A 163 28.56 -12.69 42.80
C ARG A 163 28.67 -12.60 41.27
N LYS A 164 29.91 -12.70 40.75
CA LYS A 164 30.26 -12.33 39.36
C LYS A 164 30.30 -13.48 38.33
N ARG A 165 30.07 -14.76 38.69
CA ARG A 165 30.27 -15.89 37.75
C ARG A 165 29.01 -16.62 37.27
N ALA A 166 27.97 -16.78 38.11
CA ALA A 166 26.78 -17.55 37.73
C ALA A 166 25.76 -16.77 36.85
N LYS A 167 25.67 -15.45 37.01
CA LYS A 167 24.66 -14.61 36.30
C LYS A 167 25.02 -14.30 34.84
N GLY A 168 26.29 -14.45 34.45
CA GLY A 168 26.73 -14.27 33.06
C GLY A 168 26.44 -15.48 32.17
N ALA A 169 26.37 -16.68 32.77
CA ALA A 169 26.09 -17.93 32.06
C ALA A 169 24.63 -18.00 31.59
N LEU A 170 23.69 -17.51 32.42
CA LEU A 170 22.28 -17.42 32.06
C LEU A 170 22.08 -16.45 30.88
N ALA A 171 22.74 -15.27 30.93
CA ALA A 171 22.64 -14.27 29.86
C ALA A 171 23.29 -14.71 28.54
N ALA A 172 24.39 -15.48 28.59
CA ALA A 172 25.05 -16.03 27.40
C ALA A 172 24.28 -17.23 26.81
N GLY A 173 23.70 -18.09 27.65
CA GLY A 173 22.86 -19.19 27.21
C GLY A 173 21.56 -18.70 26.56
N ILE A 174 20.96 -17.65 27.11
CA ILE A 174 19.80 -16.98 26.50
C ILE A 174 20.18 -16.36 25.15
N LEU A 175 21.32 -15.66 25.03
CA LEU A 175 21.77 -15.07 23.77
C LEU A 175 22.06 -16.11 22.66
N CYS A 176 22.68 -17.25 23.01
CA CYS A 176 22.87 -18.37 22.08
C CYS A 176 21.54 -18.99 21.62
N LEU A 177 20.54 -19.09 22.52
CA LEU A 177 19.20 -19.59 22.19
C LEU A 177 18.46 -18.63 21.25
N CYS A 178 18.66 -17.31 21.42
CA CYS A 178 18.09 -16.29 20.52
C CYS A 178 18.58 -16.45 19.08
N VAL A 179 19.87 -16.75 18.88
CA VAL A 179 20.47 -16.88 17.53
C VAL A 179 19.97 -18.13 16.82
N GLY A 180 19.70 -19.22 17.54
CA GLY A 180 19.17 -20.46 16.95
C GLY A 180 17.74 -20.34 16.42
N LEU A 181 16.95 -19.39 16.93
CA LEU A 181 15.54 -19.19 16.55
C LEU A 181 15.36 -18.26 15.33
N ASN A 182 16.43 -17.65 14.82
CA ASN A 182 16.37 -16.80 13.62
C ASN A 182 16.48 -17.60 12.30
N PHE A 183 16.53 -18.94 12.37
CA PHE A 183 16.64 -19.83 11.21
C PHE A 183 15.31 -20.54 10.93
N SER A 184 14.25 -19.77 10.67
CA SER A 184 13.09 -20.25 9.92
C SER A 184 13.42 -20.15 8.44
N GLY A 185 13.52 -21.29 7.75
CA GLY A 185 13.62 -21.30 6.30
C GLY A 185 12.30 -20.85 5.68
N CYS A 186 12.34 -20.03 4.63
CA CYS A 186 11.19 -19.83 3.75
C CYS A 186 11.09 -21.05 2.82
N SER A 187 9.89 -21.59 2.64
CA SER A 187 9.62 -22.54 1.57
C SER A 187 9.79 -21.81 0.23
N VAL A 188 10.91 -22.06 -0.45
CA VAL A 188 11.15 -21.47 -1.77
C VAL A 188 10.53 -22.39 -2.81
N VAL A 189 9.40 -21.97 -3.37
CA VAL A 189 8.90 -22.51 -4.64
C VAL A 189 9.88 -22.11 -5.74
N GLU A 190 10.30 -23.07 -6.56
CA GLU A 190 11.27 -22.84 -7.64
C GLU A 190 10.70 -21.86 -8.69
N LEU A 191 11.59 -21.11 -9.35
CA LEU A 191 11.19 -20.05 -10.29
C LEU A 191 10.52 -20.60 -11.55
N GLU A 192 10.88 -21.81 -11.97
CA GLU A 192 10.36 -22.45 -13.20
C GLU A 192 8.88 -22.86 -13.08
N ASP A 193 8.39 -23.01 -11.86
CA ASP A 193 7.02 -23.39 -11.53
C ASP A 193 6.09 -22.17 -11.36
N ARG A 194 6.55 -20.97 -11.75
CA ARG A 194 5.79 -19.72 -11.64
C ARG A 194 5.32 -19.19 -12.99
N SER A 195 4.12 -18.60 -12.98
CA SER A 195 3.58 -17.82 -14.10
C SER A 195 3.45 -16.34 -13.70
N PHE A 196 3.73 -15.43 -14.63
CA PHE A 196 3.82 -13.99 -14.37
C PHE A 196 2.74 -13.22 -15.17
N PRO A 197 1.54 -13.02 -14.62
CA PRO A 197 0.49 -12.28 -15.30
C PRO A 197 0.78 -10.78 -15.25
N MET A 198 0.41 -10.07 -16.32
CA MET A 198 0.56 -8.62 -16.39
C MET A 198 -0.74 -7.89 -16.06
N LEU A 199 -1.87 -8.55 -16.32
CA LEU A 199 -3.21 -8.02 -16.06
C LEU A 199 -4.10 -9.12 -15.47
N ILE A 200 -4.90 -8.72 -14.49
CA ILE A 200 -5.99 -9.50 -13.91
C ILE A 200 -7.29 -8.82 -14.30
N ALA A 201 -8.23 -9.54 -14.89
CA ALA A 201 -9.58 -9.05 -15.15
C ALA A 201 -10.60 -9.89 -14.38
N LEU A 202 -11.58 -9.21 -13.81
CA LEU A 202 -12.61 -9.81 -12.95
C LEU A 202 -14.00 -9.41 -13.45
N ASP A 203 -14.85 -10.41 -13.67
CA ASP A 203 -16.26 -10.22 -14.03
C ASP A 203 -17.16 -11.10 -13.15
N GLU A 204 -18.46 -10.80 -13.17
CA GLU A 204 -19.47 -11.71 -12.62
C GLU A 204 -19.81 -12.81 -13.64
N ALA A 205 -19.87 -14.05 -13.17
CA ALA A 205 -20.31 -15.21 -13.93
C ALA A 205 -21.63 -15.77 -13.37
N GLU A 206 -22.28 -16.68 -14.10
CA GLU A 206 -23.56 -17.30 -13.68
C GLU A 206 -23.48 -17.90 -12.26
N ASP A 207 -22.33 -18.44 -11.88
CA ASP A 207 -22.11 -19.10 -10.59
C ASP A 207 -21.13 -18.36 -9.65
N GLY A 208 -20.74 -17.10 -9.94
CA GLY A 208 -19.85 -16.33 -9.06
C GLY A 208 -18.90 -15.39 -9.77
N CYS A 209 -17.60 -15.61 -9.63
CA CYS A 209 -16.54 -14.78 -10.18
C CYS A 209 -15.92 -15.44 -11.42
N ARG A 210 -15.76 -14.65 -12.49
CA ARG A 210 -14.88 -14.95 -13.62
C ARG A 210 -13.54 -14.26 -13.41
N LEU A 211 -12.46 -15.03 -13.47
CA LEU A 211 -11.09 -14.57 -13.32
C LEU A 211 -10.33 -14.80 -14.63
N ILE A 212 -9.77 -13.73 -15.19
CA ILE A 212 -9.02 -13.76 -16.43
C ILE A 212 -7.59 -13.28 -16.15
N TYR A 213 -6.60 -14.10 -16.49
CA TYR A 213 -5.20 -13.71 -16.46
C TYR A 213 -4.68 -13.49 -17.87
N LYS A 214 -4.04 -12.34 -18.10
CA LYS A 214 -3.34 -12.03 -19.35
C LYS A 214 -1.83 -11.99 -19.10
N PHE A 215 -1.11 -12.82 -19.84
CA PHE A 215 0.34 -12.93 -19.78
C PHE A 215 1.01 -12.13 -20.90
N GLN A 216 2.27 -11.74 -20.70
CA GLN A 216 3.09 -11.21 -21.78
C GLN A 216 3.77 -12.37 -22.51
N ASP A 217 3.61 -12.45 -23.84
CA ASP A 217 4.32 -13.45 -24.61
C ASP A 217 5.78 -13.01 -24.83
N LEU A 218 6.68 -13.59 -24.04
CA LEU A 218 8.12 -13.28 -24.08
C LEU A 218 8.78 -13.74 -25.39
N SER A 219 8.15 -14.65 -26.14
CA SER A 219 8.70 -15.24 -27.36
C SER A 219 8.58 -14.33 -28.60
N GLU A 220 7.57 -13.46 -28.65
CA GLU A 220 7.32 -12.54 -29.76
C GLU A 220 8.21 -11.29 -29.70
N VAL A 221 8.56 -10.83 -28.48
CA VAL A 221 9.45 -9.67 -28.27
C VAL A 221 10.87 -9.90 -28.79
N THR A 222 11.34 -11.16 -28.78
CA THR A 222 12.68 -11.51 -29.30
C THR A 222 12.75 -11.68 -30.81
N SER A 223 11.60 -11.81 -31.48
CA SER A 223 11.54 -12.28 -32.87
C SER A 223 11.35 -11.14 -33.90
N GLY A 224 10.98 -9.93 -33.46
CA GLY A 224 10.87 -8.75 -34.34
C GLY A 224 9.80 -8.85 -35.43
N ASP A 225 8.99 -9.92 -35.44
CA ASP A 225 7.83 -10.07 -36.31
C ASP A 225 6.62 -9.47 -35.59
N SER A 226 6.08 -8.39 -36.16
CA SER A 226 4.84 -7.73 -35.73
C SER A 226 3.61 -8.58 -36.09
N LYS A 227 3.41 -9.67 -35.36
CA LYS A 227 2.09 -10.30 -35.25
C LYS A 227 1.46 -9.92 -33.91
N LYS A 228 0.12 -9.87 -33.92
CA LYS A 228 -0.72 -9.44 -32.80
C LYS A 228 -0.29 -10.11 -31.49
N ASN A 229 -0.04 -9.30 -30.45
CA ASN A 229 0.31 -9.73 -29.09
C ASN A 229 -0.93 -10.31 -28.39
N GLY A 230 -1.47 -11.40 -28.91
CA GLY A 230 -2.45 -12.20 -28.19
C GLY A 230 -1.73 -12.99 -27.11
N GLY A 231 -1.49 -12.38 -25.94
CA GLY A 231 -0.98 -13.11 -24.79
C GLY A 231 -1.88 -14.32 -24.50
N SER A 232 -1.32 -15.45 -24.07
CA SER A 232 -2.13 -16.62 -23.71
C SER A 232 -3.22 -16.19 -22.71
N GLU A 233 -4.48 -16.27 -23.11
CA GLU A 233 -5.61 -15.99 -22.24
C GLU A 233 -6.06 -17.28 -21.59
N GLN A 234 -6.28 -17.22 -20.28
CA GLN A 234 -7.05 -18.25 -19.59
C GLN A 234 -8.08 -17.59 -18.68
N ASP A 235 -9.32 -18.00 -18.93
CA ASP A 235 -10.54 -17.64 -18.22
C ASP A 235 -10.95 -18.83 -17.35
N VAL A 236 -11.05 -18.62 -16.04
CA VAL A 236 -11.56 -19.60 -15.07
C VAL A 236 -12.69 -18.97 -14.29
N SER A 237 -13.76 -19.72 -14.08
CA SER A 237 -14.90 -19.29 -13.27
C SER A 237 -14.98 -20.09 -11.97
N GLY A 238 -15.32 -19.43 -10.87
CA GLY A 238 -15.46 -20.00 -9.52
C GLY A 238 -16.59 -19.35 -8.72
N GLY A 239 -17.01 -19.96 -7.62
CA GLY A 239 -18.08 -19.45 -6.75
C GLY A 239 -17.71 -18.21 -5.94
N SER A 240 -16.41 -17.96 -5.79
CA SER A 240 -15.80 -16.81 -5.14
C SER A 240 -14.48 -16.45 -5.86
N PHE A 241 -13.89 -15.30 -5.55
CA PHE A 241 -12.59 -14.91 -6.08
C PHE A 241 -11.50 -15.90 -5.65
N TYR A 242 -11.51 -16.32 -4.38
CA TYR A 242 -10.59 -17.34 -3.88
C TYR A 242 -10.72 -18.66 -4.65
N GLU A 243 -11.94 -19.16 -4.84
CA GLU A 243 -12.18 -20.43 -5.56
C GLU A 243 -11.74 -20.34 -7.03
N ALA A 244 -11.98 -19.21 -7.69
CA ALA A 244 -11.52 -18.98 -9.06
C ALA A 244 -9.98 -19.02 -9.15
N MET A 245 -9.28 -18.45 -8.15
CA MET A 245 -7.82 -18.48 -8.07
C MET A 245 -7.29 -19.90 -7.80
N GLU A 246 -7.94 -20.68 -6.92
CA GLU A 246 -7.57 -22.06 -6.61
C GLU A 246 -7.75 -22.97 -7.84
N ARG A 247 -8.91 -22.91 -8.50
CA ARG A 247 -9.17 -23.67 -9.74
C ARG A 247 -8.15 -23.37 -10.82
N TYR A 248 -7.78 -22.10 -10.98
CA TYR A 248 -6.76 -21.72 -11.94
C TYR A 248 -5.40 -22.40 -11.66
N GLN A 249 -4.98 -22.44 -10.38
CA GLN A 249 -3.73 -23.09 -9.99
C GLN A 249 -3.78 -24.61 -10.20
N GLU A 250 -4.93 -25.25 -9.91
CA GLU A 250 -5.14 -26.67 -10.14
C GLU A 250 -5.07 -27.05 -11.63
N GLU A 251 -5.71 -26.25 -12.51
CA GLU A 251 -5.73 -26.49 -13.95
C GLU A 251 -4.35 -26.32 -14.60
N ASN A 252 -3.52 -25.41 -14.09
CA ASN A 252 -2.23 -25.08 -14.69
C ASN A 252 -1.02 -25.76 -14.02
N GLY A 253 -1.19 -26.29 -12.81
CA GLY A 253 -0.10 -26.92 -12.05
C GLY A 253 1.09 -26.00 -11.75
N LYS A 254 0.88 -24.68 -11.84
CA LYS A 254 1.89 -23.63 -11.60
C LYS A 254 1.37 -22.62 -10.60
N TYR A 255 2.28 -22.09 -9.78
CA TYR A 255 1.98 -21.01 -8.86
C TYR A 255 1.93 -19.68 -9.59
N MET A 256 0.97 -18.84 -9.23
CA MET A 256 0.87 -17.50 -9.80
C MET A 256 1.76 -16.53 -9.05
N ASP A 257 2.66 -15.84 -9.74
CA ASP A 257 3.48 -14.78 -9.17
C ASP A 257 2.87 -13.42 -9.52
N LEU A 258 2.10 -12.89 -8.58
CA LEU A 258 1.35 -11.65 -8.74
C LEU A 258 2.20 -10.39 -8.51
N ASN A 259 3.50 -10.53 -8.19
CA ASN A 259 4.40 -9.39 -7.98
C ASN A 259 4.63 -8.54 -9.25
N HIS A 260 4.30 -9.09 -10.42
CA HIS A 260 4.52 -8.48 -11.73
C HIS A 260 3.26 -7.93 -12.39
N VAL A 261 2.11 -8.10 -11.74
CA VAL A 261 0.85 -7.55 -12.21
C VAL A 261 0.98 -6.03 -12.22
N LYS A 262 0.55 -5.42 -13.32
CA LYS A 262 0.52 -3.96 -13.49
C LYS A 262 -0.86 -3.40 -13.27
N VAL A 263 -1.88 -4.13 -13.73
CA VAL A 263 -3.26 -3.67 -13.79
C VAL A 263 -4.23 -4.74 -13.26
N ILE A 264 -5.20 -4.31 -12.45
CA ILE A 264 -6.44 -5.04 -12.16
C ILE A 264 -7.59 -4.30 -12.85
N LEU A 265 -8.37 -5.02 -13.64
CA LEU A 265 -9.56 -4.55 -14.31
C LEU A 265 -10.79 -5.17 -13.64
N LEU A 266 -11.68 -4.32 -13.13
CA LEU A 266 -12.89 -4.74 -12.45
C LEU A 266 -14.10 -4.49 -13.34
N GLY A 267 -14.84 -5.54 -13.67
CA GLY A 267 -16.14 -5.44 -14.30
C GLY A 267 -17.17 -4.84 -13.35
N ARG A 268 -18.08 -4.01 -13.87
CA ARG A 268 -19.10 -3.35 -13.06
C ARG A 268 -19.95 -4.34 -12.25
N ALA A 269 -20.41 -5.40 -12.90
CA ALA A 269 -21.24 -6.43 -12.26
C ALA A 269 -20.52 -7.14 -11.09
N PHE A 270 -19.21 -7.39 -11.25
CA PHE A 270 -18.38 -7.95 -10.19
C PHE A 270 -18.26 -6.98 -9.00
N LEU A 271 -17.98 -5.71 -9.30
CA LEU A 271 -17.80 -4.67 -8.30
C LEU A 271 -19.07 -4.43 -7.48
N GLU A 272 -20.24 -4.42 -8.13
CA GLU A 272 -21.54 -4.21 -7.48
C GLU A 272 -22.05 -5.42 -6.68
N ASN A 273 -21.40 -6.58 -6.80
CA ASN A 273 -21.69 -7.75 -6.00
C ASN A 273 -20.88 -7.71 -4.69
N ASP A 274 -21.51 -7.20 -3.62
CA ASP A 274 -20.89 -7.03 -2.28
C ASP A 274 -20.11 -8.28 -1.82
N ARG A 275 -20.68 -9.49 -2.05
CA ARG A 275 -20.05 -10.74 -1.62
C ARG A 275 -18.74 -11.02 -2.38
N LEU A 276 -18.73 -10.80 -3.68
CA LEU A 276 -17.55 -11.06 -4.52
C LEU A 276 -16.49 -9.99 -4.30
N TYR A 277 -16.91 -8.74 -4.16
CA TYR A 277 -16.01 -7.62 -3.91
C TYR A 277 -15.34 -7.73 -2.53
N GLU A 278 -16.10 -8.07 -1.47
CA GLU A 278 -15.55 -8.29 -0.13
C GLU A 278 -14.59 -9.49 -0.09
N ASP A 279 -14.92 -10.60 -0.77
CA ASP A 279 -14.02 -11.76 -0.90
C ASP A 279 -12.71 -11.38 -1.58
N PHE A 280 -12.79 -10.61 -2.67
CA PHE A 280 -11.62 -10.09 -3.38
C PHE A 280 -10.73 -9.21 -2.50
N LEU A 281 -11.32 -8.24 -1.79
CA LEU A 281 -10.54 -7.36 -0.91
C LEU A 281 -9.90 -8.14 0.25
N THR A 282 -10.63 -9.10 0.83
CA THR A 282 -10.14 -9.93 1.94
C THR A 282 -8.94 -10.76 1.50
N VAL A 283 -9.05 -11.47 0.37
CA VAL A 283 -7.96 -12.31 -0.15
C VAL A 283 -6.73 -11.47 -0.48
N LEU A 284 -6.90 -10.30 -1.10
CA LEU A 284 -5.78 -9.43 -1.45
C LEU A 284 -5.18 -8.69 -0.26
N ALA A 285 -5.96 -8.36 0.76
CA ALA A 285 -5.47 -7.76 2.01
C ALA A 285 -4.50 -8.71 2.74
N ASP A 286 -4.84 -10.00 2.77
CA ASP A 286 -4.07 -11.06 3.44
C ASP A 286 -2.90 -11.60 2.60
N SER A 287 -2.74 -11.12 1.36
CA SER A 287 -1.71 -11.59 0.43
C SER A 287 -0.47 -10.68 0.43
N PRO A 288 0.60 -10.98 1.22
CA PRO A 288 1.80 -10.15 1.28
C PRO A 288 2.63 -10.16 -0.01
N GLU A 289 2.39 -11.14 -0.88
CA GLU A 289 3.11 -11.34 -2.15
C GLU A 289 2.56 -10.45 -3.29
N ILE A 290 1.49 -9.70 -3.05
CA ILE A 290 0.86 -8.86 -4.08
C ILE A 290 1.33 -7.42 -3.90
N SER A 291 1.80 -6.82 -5.00
CA SER A 291 2.16 -5.40 -4.99
C SER A 291 0.91 -4.54 -4.74
N LYS A 292 0.97 -3.67 -3.73
CA LYS A 292 -0.12 -2.72 -3.46
C LYS A 292 -0.14 -1.53 -4.44
N ASN A 293 0.87 -1.40 -5.30
CA ASN A 293 0.97 -0.35 -6.31
C ASN A 293 0.41 -0.77 -7.69
N ILE A 294 -0.35 -1.87 -7.74
CA ILE A 294 -1.07 -2.29 -8.96
C ILE A 294 -2.15 -1.25 -9.28
N LEU A 295 -2.21 -0.79 -10.52
CA LEU A 295 -3.25 0.14 -11.00
C LEU A 295 -4.59 -0.57 -11.09
N VAL A 296 -5.67 0.13 -10.73
CA VAL A 296 -7.03 -0.43 -10.79
C VAL A 296 -7.90 0.42 -11.71
N PHE A 297 -8.62 -0.24 -12.61
CA PHE A 297 -9.60 0.37 -13.51
C PHE A 297 -10.94 -0.37 -13.41
N VAL A 298 -12.02 0.34 -13.71
CA VAL A 298 -13.37 -0.24 -13.82
C VAL A 298 -13.82 -0.22 -15.27
N THR A 299 -14.62 -1.18 -15.70
CA THR A 299 -15.24 -1.20 -17.03
C THR A 299 -16.58 -1.93 -16.98
N GLU A 300 -17.41 -1.76 -18.00
CA GLU A 300 -18.69 -2.49 -18.11
C GLU A 300 -18.51 -4.00 -18.15
N ASP A 301 -17.56 -4.45 -18.96
CA ASP A 301 -17.29 -5.88 -19.23
C ASP A 301 -15.77 -6.06 -19.36
N ALA A 302 -15.17 -6.66 -18.34
CA ALA A 302 -13.72 -6.82 -18.28
C ALA A 302 -13.25 -7.76 -19.40
N LYS A 303 -14.02 -8.79 -19.72
CA LYS A 303 -13.75 -9.73 -20.82
C LYS A 303 -13.73 -9.02 -22.18
N ALA A 304 -14.71 -8.18 -22.46
CA ALA A 304 -14.76 -7.45 -23.72
C ALA A 304 -13.53 -6.54 -23.91
N LEU A 305 -13.05 -5.90 -22.83
CA LEU A 305 -11.84 -5.08 -22.89
C LEU A 305 -10.57 -5.91 -23.04
N THR A 306 -10.50 -7.09 -22.41
CA THR A 306 -9.38 -8.01 -22.60
C THR A 306 -9.32 -8.58 -24.00
N ASP A 307 -10.47 -8.89 -24.62
CA ASP A 307 -10.57 -9.34 -26.02
C ASP A 307 -10.11 -8.24 -26.98
N LEU A 308 -10.46 -6.98 -26.69
CA LEU A 308 -9.95 -5.83 -27.43
C LEU A 308 -8.43 -5.73 -27.35
N GLY A 309 -7.87 -5.99 -26.16
CA GLY A 309 -6.43 -6.03 -25.91
C GLY A 309 -5.67 -6.99 -26.82
N ASP A 310 -6.28 -8.09 -27.24
CA ASP A 310 -5.65 -9.06 -28.15
C ASP A 310 -5.61 -8.57 -29.62
N GLU A 311 -6.43 -7.59 -29.97
CA GLU A 311 -6.34 -6.92 -31.27
C GLU A 311 -5.24 -5.86 -31.33
N MET A 312 -4.74 -5.42 -30.18
CA MET A 312 -3.74 -4.36 -30.06
C MET A 312 -2.32 -4.87 -30.37
N GLU A 313 -1.45 -3.95 -30.82
CA GLU A 313 -0.02 -4.25 -31.00
C GLU A 313 0.70 -4.40 -29.64
N GLU A 314 0.25 -3.66 -28.64
CA GLU A 314 0.80 -3.65 -27.28
C GLU A 314 -0.12 -4.40 -26.32
N ASN A 315 0.45 -5.12 -25.35
CA ASN A 315 -0.30 -5.80 -24.30
C ASN A 315 -1.11 -4.78 -23.47
N LEU A 316 -2.41 -5.04 -23.27
CA LEU A 316 -3.35 -4.16 -22.58
C LEU A 316 -2.83 -3.63 -21.23
N GLY A 317 -2.23 -4.48 -20.40
CA GLY A 317 -1.70 -4.05 -19.10
C GLY A 317 -0.53 -3.07 -19.21
N THR A 318 0.30 -3.20 -20.25
CA THR A 318 1.39 -2.24 -20.51
C THR A 318 0.89 -0.96 -21.13
N TYR A 319 -0.09 -1.05 -22.05
CA TYR A 319 -0.73 0.12 -22.64
C TYR A 319 -1.39 1.00 -21.57
N LEU A 320 -2.21 0.42 -20.68
CA LEU A 320 -2.91 1.16 -19.62
C LEU A 320 -1.93 1.79 -18.61
N GLU A 321 -0.85 1.08 -18.26
CA GLU A 321 0.21 1.65 -17.43
C GLU A 321 0.89 2.83 -18.15
N GLY A 322 1.23 2.67 -19.42
CA GLY A 322 1.85 3.70 -20.26
C GLY A 322 0.96 4.92 -20.47
N MET A 323 -0.36 4.73 -20.54
CA MET A 323 -1.35 5.80 -20.66
C MET A 323 -1.31 6.75 -19.46
N LEU A 324 -1.20 6.22 -18.24
CA LEU A 324 -1.08 7.04 -17.03
C LEU A 324 0.35 7.58 -16.86
N GLN A 325 1.38 6.76 -17.03
CA GLN A 325 2.78 7.18 -16.79
C GLN A 325 3.31 8.15 -17.86
N GLY A 326 2.78 8.08 -19.08
CA GLY A 326 3.18 8.94 -20.19
C GLY A 326 2.70 10.38 -20.08
N ASN A 327 1.69 10.65 -19.23
CA ASN A 327 1.11 11.97 -19.06
C ASN A 327 0.96 12.31 -17.55
N PRO A 328 1.82 13.18 -16.98
CA PRO A 328 1.76 13.56 -15.58
C PRO A 328 0.40 14.07 -15.12
N ASP A 329 -0.30 14.84 -15.96
CA ASP A 329 -1.65 15.36 -15.64
C ASP A 329 -2.67 14.21 -15.52
N MET A 330 -2.53 13.15 -16.34
CA MET A 330 -3.39 11.97 -16.25
C MET A 330 -3.04 11.10 -15.05
N SER A 331 -1.75 10.93 -14.75
CA SER A 331 -1.31 10.23 -13.55
C SER A 331 -1.86 10.88 -12.29
N ASP A 332 -1.74 12.21 -12.13
CA ASP A 332 -2.21 12.93 -10.95
C ASP A 332 -3.74 12.77 -10.78
N ARG A 333 -4.50 12.75 -11.89
CA ARG A 333 -5.98 12.67 -11.88
C ARG A 333 -6.52 11.25 -11.67
N HIS A 334 -5.93 10.25 -12.31
CA HIS A 334 -6.54 8.93 -12.50
C HIS A 334 -5.77 7.79 -11.81
N GLN A 335 -4.64 8.05 -11.17
CA GLN A 335 -3.89 6.99 -10.50
C GLN A 335 -4.64 6.50 -9.24
N VAL A 336 -5.31 5.35 -9.38
CA VAL A 336 -5.84 4.56 -8.26
C VAL A 336 -5.14 3.23 -8.23
N THR A 337 -4.68 2.84 -7.04
CA THR A 337 -3.97 1.58 -6.82
C THR A 337 -4.75 0.65 -5.92
N LEU A 338 -4.45 -0.65 -6.00
CA LEU A 338 -4.99 -1.67 -5.10
C LEU A 338 -4.80 -1.27 -3.63
N GLY A 339 -3.63 -0.75 -3.29
CA GLY A 339 -3.34 -0.25 -1.96
C GLY A 339 -4.25 0.89 -1.51
N THR A 340 -4.62 1.78 -2.43
CA THR A 340 -5.56 2.88 -2.14
C THR A 340 -6.95 2.33 -1.84
N ILE A 341 -7.42 1.34 -2.62
CA ILE A 341 -8.72 0.69 -2.41
C ILE A 341 -8.73 -0.09 -1.09
N LEU A 342 -7.70 -0.89 -0.80
CA LEU A 342 -7.60 -1.66 0.45
C LEU A 342 -7.57 -0.75 1.68
N ASN A 343 -6.86 0.39 1.60
CA ASN A 343 -6.83 1.35 2.69
C ASN A 343 -8.21 2.00 2.91
N ASP A 344 -8.91 2.39 1.84
CA ASP A 344 -10.25 2.99 1.97
C ASP A 344 -11.30 1.99 2.41
N TRP A 345 -11.18 0.71 2.04
CA TRP A 345 -12.05 -0.36 2.54
C TRP A 345 -11.99 -0.49 4.08
N GLN A 346 -10.78 -0.38 4.66
CA GLN A 346 -10.60 -0.45 6.12
C GLN A 346 -10.94 0.87 6.84
N ASP A 347 -10.57 2.02 6.26
CA ASP A 347 -10.81 3.32 6.89
C ASP A 347 -12.25 3.82 6.68
N GLY A 348 -12.85 3.56 5.52
CA GLY A 348 -14.23 3.93 5.15
C GLY A 348 -14.51 5.43 5.14
N ARG A 349 -13.48 6.27 4.92
CA ARG A 349 -13.56 7.73 5.12
C ARG A 349 -13.63 8.54 3.83
N ARG A 350 -13.27 7.97 2.68
CA ARG A 350 -13.14 8.72 1.43
C ARG A 350 -14.13 8.24 0.39
N ASN A 351 -14.27 9.06 -0.65
CA ASN A 351 -14.92 8.67 -1.90
C ASN A 351 -13.86 8.54 -2.99
N LEU A 352 -13.45 7.31 -3.28
CA LEU A 352 -12.45 7.03 -4.30
C LEU A 352 -13.06 7.14 -5.70
N LEU A 353 -12.34 7.82 -6.60
CA LEU A 353 -12.67 7.95 -8.01
C LEU A 353 -11.78 7.00 -8.80
N VAL A 354 -12.30 5.81 -9.12
CA VAL A 354 -11.59 4.81 -9.92
C VAL A 354 -11.85 5.10 -11.39
N PRO A 355 -10.84 5.19 -12.27
CA PRO A 355 -11.09 5.51 -13.68
C PRO A 355 -11.92 4.42 -14.35
N HIS A 356 -12.95 4.83 -15.06
CA HIS A 356 -13.78 3.95 -15.87
C HIS A 356 -13.22 3.90 -17.30
N LEU A 357 -13.16 2.70 -17.88
CA LEU A 357 -12.65 2.45 -19.22
C LEU A 357 -13.77 1.98 -20.14
N SER A 358 -13.80 2.55 -21.34
CA SER A 358 -14.63 2.08 -22.45
C SER A 358 -13.80 1.88 -23.71
N ALA A 359 -14.39 1.19 -24.70
CA ALA A 359 -13.76 0.91 -25.97
C ALA A 359 -14.17 1.95 -27.03
N GLU A 360 -13.25 2.86 -27.38
CA GLU A 360 -13.44 3.86 -28.44
C GLU A 360 -12.43 3.64 -29.57
N GLU A 361 -12.88 3.63 -30.82
CA GLU A 361 -12.02 3.46 -32.01
C GLU A 361 -11.05 2.27 -31.95
N LYS A 362 -11.42 1.20 -31.22
CA LYS A 362 -10.60 0.00 -30.92
C LYS A 362 -9.44 0.22 -29.95
N LEU A 363 -9.50 1.24 -29.11
CA LEU A 363 -8.58 1.45 -28.01
C LEU A 363 -9.36 1.65 -26.71
N PRO A 364 -8.80 1.23 -25.56
CA PRO A 364 -9.39 1.53 -24.27
C PRO A 364 -9.12 3.00 -23.93
N VAL A 365 -10.18 3.74 -23.60
CA VAL A 365 -10.14 5.18 -23.25
C VAL A 365 -10.81 5.39 -21.91
N ILE A 366 -10.31 6.35 -21.12
CA ILE A 366 -10.96 6.80 -19.90
C ILE A 366 -12.08 7.78 -20.27
N ASP A 367 -13.33 7.43 -20.00
CA ASP A 367 -14.52 8.23 -20.31
C ASP A 367 -15.29 8.71 -19.06
N GLY A 368 -14.82 8.31 -17.88
CA GLY A 368 -15.45 8.68 -16.62
C GLY A 368 -14.76 8.08 -15.40
N CYS A 369 -15.46 8.08 -14.28
CA CYS A 369 -14.98 7.47 -13.03
C CYS A 369 -16.09 6.65 -12.38
N TYR A 370 -15.74 5.49 -11.84
CA TYR A 370 -16.56 4.75 -10.90
C TYR A 370 -16.26 5.20 -9.47
N VAL A 371 -17.29 5.49 -8.68
CA VAL A 371 -17.12 5.97 -7.31
C VAL A 371 -17.27 4.81 -6.32
N ILE A 372 -16.25 4.63 -5.47
CA ILE A 372 -16.32 3.76 -4.29
C ILE A 372 -16.43 4.69 -3.08
N SER A 373 -17.59 4.69 -2.43
CA SER A 373 -17.92 5.56 -1.31
C SER A 373 -17.79 4.82 0.01
N GLY A 374 -16.85 5.25 0.86
CA GLY A 374 -16.59 4.64 2.17
C GLY A 374 -16.34 3.14 2.07
N GLY A 375 -15.55 2.70 1.09
CA GLY A 375 -15.30 1.29 0.82
C GLY A 375 -16.42 0.52 0.11
N THR A 376 -17.54 1.16 -0.26
CA THR A 376 -18.67 0.51 -0.95
C THR A 376 -18.90 1.05 -2.37
N PRO A 377 -19.19 0.21 -3.37
CA PRO A 377 -19.53 0.66 -4.73
C PRO A 377 -20.74 1.61 -4.74
N ALA A 378 -20.63 2.78 -5.38
CA ALA A 378 -21.69 3.81 -5.43
C ALA A 378 -22.12 4.21 -6.86
N GLY A 379 -21.45 3.68 -7.88
CA GLY A 379 -21.78 3.88 -9.30
C GLY A 379 -20.93 4.93 -10.01
N GLU A 380 -21.22 5.14 -11.29
CA GLU A 380 -20.38 5.92 -12.19
C GLU A 380 -20.74 7.39 -12.27
N ILE A 381 -19.75 8.23 -12.53
CA ILE A 381 -19.88 9.66 -12.78
C ILE A 381 -19.18 10.00 -14.10
N SER A 382 -19.63 11.09 -14.75
CA SER A 382 -19.01 11.58 -15.98
C SER A 382 -17.58 12.06 -15.76
N GLU A 383 -16.80 12.12 -16.83
CA GLU A 383 -15.45 12.71 -16.82
C GLU A 383 -15.45 14.12 -16.22
N GLU A 384 -16.44 14.95 -16.58
CA GLU A 384 -16.61 16.31 -16.03
C GLU A 384 -16.79 16.30 -14.51
N ALA A 385 -17.65 15.42 -13.99
CA ALA A 385 -17.85 15.30 -12.55
C ALA A 385 -16.58 14.79 -11.85
N GLY A 386 -15.84 13.87 -12.49
CA GLY A 386 -14.55 13.39 -12.01
C GLY A 386 -13.47 14.48 -11.97
N GLU A 387 -13.38 15.32 -13.00
CA GLU A 387 -12.42 16.44 -13.04
C GLU A 387 -12.67 17.45 -11.92
N LEU A 388 -13.93 17.84 -11.70
CA LEU A 388 -14.32 18.74 -10.62
C LEU A 388 -14.12 18.11 -9.24
N ALA A 389 -14.48 16.84 -9.08
CA ALA A 389 -14.23 16.08 -7.86
C ALA A 389 -12.73 16.00 -7.52
N GLY A 390 -11.89 15.89 -8.55
CA GLY A 390 -10.44 15.90 -8.42
C GLY A 390 -9.87 17.17 -7.78
N ILE A 391 -10.57 18.31 -7.85
CA ILE A 391 -10.16 19.56 -7.19
C ILE A 391 -10.15 19.36 -5.66
N PHE A 392 -11.19 18.72 -5.13
CA PHE A 392 -11.36 18.49 -3.69
C PHE A 392 -10.39 17.43 -3.14
N GLN A 393 -10.00 16.48 -3.98
CA GLN A 393 -8.99 15.46 -3.66
C GLN A 393 -7.55 15.96 -3.82
N GLY A 394 -7.35 17.19 -4.32
CA GLY A 394 -6.03 17.76 -4.62
C GLY A 394 -5.34 17.12 -5.83
N LYS A 395 -6.10 16.40 -6.67
CA LYS A 395 -5.65 15.74 -7.90
C LYS A 395 -5.71 16.67 -9.10
N THR A 396 -6.70 17.57 -9.15
CA THR A 396 -6.87 18.58 -10.20
C THR A 396 -6.30 19.91 -9.72
N LYS A 397 -5.11 20.29 -10.23
CA LYS A 397 -4.44 21.57 -9.89
C LYS A 397 -4.75 22.70 -10.86
N VAL A 398 -5.15 22.34 -12.09
CA VAL A 398 -5.48 23.27 -13.16
C VAL A 398 -6.83 22.89 -13.73
N LEU A 399 -7.75 23.85 -13.74
CA LEU A 399 -9.06 23.75 -14.38
C LEU A 399 -9.03 24.60 -15.65
N ARG A 400 -9.36 23.99 -16.79
CA ARG A 400 -9.39 24.69 -18.09
C ARG A 400 -10.84 24.83 -18.54
N GLU A 401 -11.23 26.07 -18.85
CA GLU A 401 -12.59 26.46 -19.16
C GLU A 401 -12.67 27.14 -20.52
N ASN A 402 -13.68 26.78 -21.29
CA ASN A 402 -13.98 27.41 -22.57
C ASN A 402 -15.30 28.19 -22.42
N LEU A 403 -15.21 29.45 -21.97
CA LEU A 403 -16.39 30.32 -21.82
C LEU A 403 -17.01 30.70 -23.18
N SER A 404 -16.19 30.75 -24.23
CA SER A 404 -16.62 30.90 -25.63
C SER A 404 -15.48 30.51 -26.57
N ASP A 405 -15.75 30.37 -27.88
CA ASP A 405 -14.72 30.16 -28.93
C ASP A 405 -13.59 31.21 -28.95
N ARG A 406 -13.71 32.28 -28.16
CA ARG A 406 -12.77 33.41 -28.13
C ARG A 406 -12.26 33.75 -26.73
N CYS A 407 -12.62 32.97 -25.72
CA CYS A 407 -12.21 33.16 -24.33
C CYS A 407 -11.98 31.79 -23.69
N HIS A 408 -10.71 31.47 -23.52
CA HIS A 408 -10.22 30.29 -22.83
C HIS A 408 -9.66 30.75 -21.48
N VAL A 409 -10.03 30.08 -20.40
CA VAL A 409 -9.60 30.43 -19.05
C VAL A 409 -8.90 29.23 -18.44
N ALA A 410 -7.74 29.46 -17.82
CA ALA A 410 -7.07 28.48 -17.00
C ALA A 410 -7.04 28.99 -15.56
N VAL A 411 -7.64 28.22 -14.65
CA VAL A 411 -7.57 28.45 -13.21
C VAL A 411 -6.49 27.53 -12.65
N GLU A 412 -5.39 28.13 -12.21
CA GLU A 412 -4.23 27.45 -11.63
C GLU A 412 -4.17 27.68 -10.12
N ASP A 413 -3.25 27.02 -9.43
CA ASP A 413 -3.04 27.12 -7.98
C ASP A 413 -4.33 26.90 -7.17
N LEU A 414 -5.18 25.96 -7.63
CA LEU A 414 -6.44 25.63 -6.96
C LEU A 414 -6.20 25.17 -5.52
N ALA A 415 -6.90 25.80 -4.58
CA ALA A 415 -6.90 25.44 -3.17
C ALA A 415 -8.34 25.41 -2.65
N VAL A 416 -8.61 24.47 -1.75
CA VAL A 416 -9.94 24.27 -1.16
C VAL A 416 -9.86 24.36 0.35
N THR A 417 -10.81 25.09 0.93
CA THR A 417 -11.01 25.17 2.38
C THR A 417 -12.45 24.80 2.74
N TYR A 418 -12.62 24.19 3.91
CA TYR A 418 -13.90 23.69 4.39
C TYR A 418 -14.28 24.39 5.69
N GLU A 419 -15.56 24.72 5.84
CA GLU A 419 -16.16 25.15 7.11
C GLU A 419 -17.42 24.35 7.38
N PHE A 420 -17.53 23.80 8.60
CA PHE A 420 -18.66 22.98 9.01
C PHE A 420 -19.52 23.73 10.03
N GLN A 421 -20.84 23.77 9.80
CA GLN A 421 -21.81 24.37 10.72
C GLN A 421 -22.95 23.39 10.99
N ARG A 422 -23.18 23.12 12.28
CA ARG A 422 -24.31 22.28 12.72
C ARG A 422 -25.58 23.12 12.78
N THR A 423 -26.52 22.82 11.91
CA THR A 423 -27.88 23.39 11.92
C THR A 423 -28.88 22.24 12.17
N ASP A 424 -30.00 22.20 11.46
CA ASP A 424 -30.86 21.00 11.38
C ASP A 424 -30.20 19.88 10.55
N ARG A 425 -29.31 20.27 9.64
CA ARG A 425 -28.40 19.44 8.84
C ARG A 425 -26.97 19.94 8.99
N ILE A 426 -26.01 19.19 8.46
CA ILE A 426 -24.60 19.58 8.47
C ILE A 426 -24.35 20.43 7.24
N LEU A 427 -24.22 21.74 7.44
CA LEU A 427 -23.85 22.66 6.37
C LEU A 427 -22.32 22.64 6.22
N CYS A 428 -21.85 22.23 5.05
CA CYS A 428 -20.46 22.26 4.65
C CYS A 428 -20.27 23.37 3.62
N ARG A 429 -19.62 24.45 4.03
CA ARG A 429 -19.22 25.51 3.11
C ARG A 429 -17.86 25.18 2.54
N VAL A 430 -17.80 25.05 1.22
CA VAL A 430 -16.60 24.69 0.47
C VAL A 430 -16.14 25.95 -0.27
N LYS A 431 -15.03 26.53 0.19
CA LYS A 431 -14.43 27.70 -0.47
C LYS A 431 -13.30 27.26 -1.38
N VAL A 432 -13.43 27.54 -2.67
CA VAL A 432 -12.45 27.27 -3.73
C VAL A 432 -11.76 28.57 -4.10
N THR A 433 -10.44 28.58 -4.01
CA THR A 433 -9.59 29.71 -4.40
C THR A 433 -8.63 29.32 -5.50
N GLY A 434 -8.27 30.25 -6.38
CA GLY A 434 -7.30 29.98 -7.44
C GLY A 434 -6.89 31.25 -8.19
N LYS A 435 -5.89 31.13 -9.06
CA LYS A 435 -5.47 32.20 -9.95
C LYS A 435 -5.99 31.94 -11.35
N ALA A 436 -6.80 32.84 -11.86
CA ALA A 436 -7.33 32.74 -13.20
C ALA A 436 -6.44 33.49 -14.19
N SER A 437 -6.15 32.86 -15.33
CA SER A 437 -5.53 33.49 -16.49
C SER A 437 -6.46 33.33 -17.70
N GLN A 438 -6.54 34.35 -18.56
CA GLN A 438 -7.43 34.34 -19.71
C GLN A 438 -6.65 34.49 -21.02
N GLU A 439 -6.92 33.60 -21.97
CA GLU A 439 -6.40 33.66 -23.33
C GLU A 439 -7.54 33.88 -24.34
N GLY A 440 -7.26 34.70 -25.35
CA GLY A 440 -8.21 34.97 -26.44
C GLY A 440 -8.51 36.45 -26.66
N SER A 441 -9.47 36.71 -27.54
CA SER A 441 -9.83 38.08 -27.96
C SER A 441 -10.97 38.69 -27.13
N ALA A 442 -11.72 37.86 -26.40
CA ALA A 442 -12.73 38.30 -25.46
C ALA A 442 -12.20 38.17 -24.02
N ARG A 443 -12.57 39.12 -23.16
CA ARG A 443 -12.26 39.12 -21.73
C ARG A 443 -13.54 39.06 -20.91
N VAL A 444 -13.49 38.38 -19.78
CA VAL A 444 -14.60 38.23 -18.83
C VAL A 444 -14.19 38.83 -17.48
N SER A 445 -15.14 39.44 -16.77
CA SER A 445 -14.89 39.96 -15.43
C SER A 445 -14.68 38.83 -14.42
N GLU A 446 -13.88 39.10 -13.39
CA GLU A 446 -13.62 38.18 -12.28
C GLU A 446 -14.92 37.63 -11.66
N GLU A 447 -15.84 38.52 -11.27
CA GLU A 447 -17.16 38.14 -10.72
C GLU A 447 -17.96 37.18 -11.61
N ARG A 448 -17.83 37.32 -12.94
CA ARG A 448 -18.56 36.47 -13.88
C ARG A 448 -17.91 35.09 -14.02
N LEU A 449 -16.59 35.02 -13.90
CA LEU A 449 -15.85 33.76 -13.88
C LEU A 449 -16.12 33.00 -12.57
N GLU A 450 -16.08 33.67 -11.43
CA GLU A 450 -16.42 33.09 -10.12
C GLU A 450 -17.84 32.54 -10.12
N GLN A 451 -18.80 33.32 -10.61
CA GLN A 451 -20.19 32.87 -10.73
C GLN A 451 -20.32 31.64 -11.64
N TYR A 452 -19.62 31.62 -12.78
CA TYR A 452 -19.66 30.49 -13.71
C TYR A 452 -19.08 29.21 -13.08
N VAL A 453 -17.93 29.29 -12.43
CA VAL A 453 -17.31 28.14 -11.75
C VAL A 453 -18.20 27.66 -10.59
N LYS A 454 -18.78 28.59 -9.83
CA LYS A 454 -19.73 28.27 -8.76
C LYS A 454 -20.98 27.54 -9.28
N GLU A 455 -21.62 28.07 -10.33
CA GLU A 455 -22.78 27.44 -10.97
C GLU A 455 -22.42 26.03 -11.45
N ARG A 456 -21.26 25.85 -12.09
CA ARG A 456 -20.77 24.53 -12.53
C ARG A 456 -20.56 23.54 -11.39
N LEU A 457 -19.98 23.98 -10.27
CA LEU A 457 -19.84 23.14 -9.07
C LEU A 457 -21.20 22.76 -8.48
N GLU A 458 -22.16 23.69 -8.42
CA GLU A 458 -23.50 23.45 -7.90
C GLU A 458 -24.33 22.50 -8.78
N GLU A 459 -24.22 22.64 -10.10
CA GLU A 459 -24.94 21.86 -11.10
C GLU A 459 -24.35 20.46 -11.28
N THR A 460 -23.05 20.28 -11.07
CA THR A 460 -22.41 18.96 -11.23
C THR A 460 -22.21 18.27 -9.88
N VAL A 461 -21.38 18.83 -9.00
CA VAL A 461 -21.02 18.23 -7.71
C VAL A 461 -22.16 18.32 -6.71
N GLY A 462 -22.79 19.49 -6.61
CA GLY A 462 -23.95 19.70 -5.75
C GLY A 462 -25.15 18.85 -6.18
N ALA A 463 -25.37 18.66 -7.48
CA ALA A 463 -26.45 17.81 -7.99
C ALA A 463 -26.20 16.33 -7.68
N CYS A 464 -24.96 15.85 -7.79
CA CYS A 464 -24.60 14.47 -7.43
C CYS A 464 -24.98 14.15 -5.97
N LEU A 465 -24.76 15.09 -5.03
CA LEU A 465 -25.22 14.90 -3.65
C LEU A 465 -26.75 14.92 -3.53
N ARG A 466 -27.45 15.83 -4.23
CA ARG A 466 -28.92 15.95 -4.13
C ARG A 466 -29.67 14.78 -4.76
N GLU A 467 -29.20 14.30 -5.91
CA GLU A 467 -29.91 13.33 -6.75
C GLU A 467 -29.48 11.89 -6.43
N ARG A 468 -28.19 11.68 -6.19
CA ARG A 468 -27.59 10.35 -6.00
C ARG A 468 -27.04 10.12 -4.60
N ARG A 469 -27.13 11.13 -3.72
CA ARG A 469 -26.58 11.09 -2.36
C ARG A 469 -25.08 10.82 -2.33
N LEU A 470 -24.36 11.31 -3.34
CA LEU A 470 -22.93 11.07 -3.47
C LEU A 470 -22.15 12.37 -3.23
N ASP A 471 -21.32 12.39 -2.18
CA ASP A 471 -20.48 13.55 -1.85
C ASP A 471 -19.16 13.52 -2.64
N LEU A 472 -19.03 14.31 -3.71
CA LEU A 472 -17.78 14.37 -4.47
C LEU A 472 -16.74 15.33 -3.86
N THR A 473 -17.04 16.00 -2.74
CA THR A 473 -16.13 16.95 -2.09
C THR A 473 -15.18 16.31 -1.08
N ASP A 474 -15.31 15.00 -0.83
CA ASP A 474 -14.51 14.28 0.17
C ASP A 474 -14.54 14.96 1.56
N SER A 475 -15.67 15.58 1.89
CA SER A 475 -15.80 16.44 3.06
C SER A 475 -15.63 15.68 4.38
N PHE A 476 -15.97 14.39 4.39
CA PHE A 476 -15.86 13.53 5.57
C PHE A 476 -14.41 13.29 6.01
N ASP A 477 -13.47 13.09 5.07
CA ASP A 477 -12.04 12.95 5.39
C ASP A 477 -11.52 14.17 6.15
N ARG A 478 -11.98 15.36 5.75
CA ARG A 478 -11.61 16.66 6.33
C ARG A 478 -12.32 16.96 7.64
N LEU A 479 -13.52 16.40 7.87
CA LEU A 479 -14.33 16.66 9.06
C LEU A 479 -13.55 16.45 10.37
N SER A 480 -12.70 15.42 10.41
CA SER A 480 -11.89 15.08 11.58
C SER A 480 -10.94 16.20 12.05
N LEU A 481 -10.61 17.15 11.17
CA LEU A 481 -9.78 18.32 11.48
C LEU A 481 -10.57 19.44 12.18
N PHE A 482 -11.88 19.50 11.96
CA PHE A 482 -12.74 20.58 12.43
C PHE A 482 -13.59 20.17 13.63
N ASP A 483 -14.23 18.99 13.55
CA ASP A 483 -15.07 18.46 14.61
C ASP A 483 -14.84 16.95 14.77
N ARG A 484 -14.02 16.61 15.76
CA ARG A 484 -13.66 15.23 16.05
C ARG A 484 -14.82 14.43 16.64
N GLU A 485 -15.74 15.07 17.36
CA GLU A 485 -16.89 14.37 17.95
C GLU A 485 -17.85 13.95 16.84
N LEU A 486 -18.12 14.87 15.90
CA LEU A 486 -18.94 14.61 14.73
C LEU A 486 -18.30 13.56 13.81
N ALA A 487 -16.98 13.61 13.62
CA ALA A 487 -16.26 12.59 12.83
C ALA A 487 -16.37 11.18 13.44
N VAL A 488 -16.33 11.06 14.77
CA VAL A 488 -16.53 9.77 15.46
C VAL A 488 -17.99 9.33 15.37
N GLU A 489 -18.94 10.26 15.42
CA GLU A 489 -20.37 9.97 15.26
C GLU A 489 -20.62 9.26 13.91
N TYR A 490 -20.14 9.82 12.80
CA TYR A 490 -20.38 9.28 11.46
C TYR A 490 -19.35 8.23 10.99
N GLN A 491 -18.41 7.81 11.85
CA GLN A 491 -17.40 6.81 11.49
C GLN A 491 -18.05 5.48 11.10
N GLY A 492 -17.72 4.97 9.91
CA GLY A 492 -18.33 3.76 9.34
C GLY A 492 -19.79 3.94 8.89
N ARG A 493 -20.30 5.18 8.85
CA ARG A 493 -21.68 5.52 8.48
C ARG A 493 -21.71 6.58 7.38
N MET A 494 -21.01 6.28 6.27
CA MET A 494 -20.83 7.22 5.16
C MET A 494 -22.15 7.62 4.50
N GLN A 495 -23.10 6.69 4.39
CA GLN A 495 -24.44 6.97 3.86
C GLN A 495 -25.21 7.95 4.76
N ASP A 496 -25.19 7.75 6.08
CA ASP A 496 -25.81 8.68 7.05
C ASP A 496 -25.20 10.09 6.94
N TRP A 497 -23.88 10.16 6.76
CA TRP A 497 -23.17 11.42 6.55
C TRP A 497 -23.69 12.15 5.31
N GLN A 498 -23.72 11.47 4.17
CA GLN A 498 -24.19 12.02 2.90
C GLN A 498 -25.65 12.47 2.95
N GLU A 499 -26.52 11.75 3.67
CA GLU A 499 -27.91 12.16 3.88
C GLU A 499 -28.06 13.44 4.72
N SER A 500 -27.16 13.62 5.69
CA SER A 500 -27.16 14.77 6.60
C SER A 500 -26.48 16.01 6.02
N LEU A 501 -25.70 15.85 4.94
CA LEU A 501 -24.84 16.88 4.36
C LEU A 501 -25.62 17.85 3.46
N VAL A 502 -25.26 19.13 3.55
CA VAL A 502 -25.68 20.19 2.61
C VAL A 502 -24.42 20.95 2.20
N LEU A 503 -24.19 21.05 0.89
CA LEU A 503 -23.04 21.76 0.32
C LEU A 503 -23.41 23.19 -0.07
N ASP A 504 -22.54 24.13 0.28
CA ASP A 504 -22.58 25.54 -0.13
C ASP A 504 -21.21 25.91 -0.72
N PHE A 505 -21.18 26.34 -1.98
CA PHE A 505 -19.93 26.67 -2.67
C PHE A 505 -19.67 28.17 -2.64
N ASP A 506 -18.44 28.53 -2.30
CA ASP A 506 -17.89 29.88 -2.39
C ASP A 506 -16.66 29.85 -3.29
N VAL A 507 -16.59 30.73 -4.28
CA VAL A 507 -15.52 30.74 -5.28
C VAL A 507 -14.91 32.13 -5.32
N ASP A 508 -13.59 32.19 -5.15
CA ASP A 508 -12.82 33.42 -4.99
C ASP A 508 -11.55 33.31 -5.86
N LEU A 509 -11.55 33.99 -7.01
CA LEU A 509 -10.55 33.80 -8.06
C LEU A 509 -9.79 35.09 -8.33
N ASP A 510 -8.47 35.06 -8.16
CA ASP A 510 -7.61 36.19 -8.49
C ASP A 510 -7.36 36.20 -10.01
N LEU A 511 -7.92 37.19 -10.72
CA LEU A 511 -7.66 37.34 -12.15
C LEU A 511 -6.27 37.95 -12.39
N VAL A 512 -5.37 37.17 -12.97
CA VAL A 512 -4.01 37.57 -13.35
C VAL A 512 -3.99 37.97 -14.82
N GLU A 513 -3.35 39.10 -15.13
CA GLU A 513 -3.23 39.65 -16.49
C GLU A 513 -2.29 38.87 -17.42
#